data_AF-A0A7X1CBZ9-F1
#
_entry.id   AF-A0A7X1CBZ9-F1
#
_cell.length_a   1.000
_cell.length_b   1.000
_cell.length_c   1.000
_cell.angle_alpha   90.00
_cell.angle_beta   90.00
_cell.angle_gamma   90.00
#
_symmetry.space_group_name_H-M   'P 1'
#
loop_
_entity.id
_entity.type
_entity.pdbx_description
1 polymer ?
#
loop_
_entity_poly.entity_id
_entity_poly.type
_entity_poly.pdbx_seq_one_letter_code
_entity_poly.pdbx_strand_id
1 'polypeptide(L)'
;MEIEVIKNHLKVEHEFDDALISQIYLPTAQSEIKGAVTFQDDNSFFENRPTFNTAVLLLLGHYYENRKATSLNNMNEIPFGVDSLIQRLRGEYSKWKLDNSTQE
;
A
#
# COMPACT_ATOMS: atom_id res chain seq x y z
N MET A 1 -4.94 -8.04 5.36
CA MET A 1 -5.35 -8.29 3.97
C MET A 1 -4.96 -9.72 3.67
N GLU A 2 -5.88 -10.54 3.18
CA GLU A 2 -5.63 -11.97 2.96
C GLU A 2 -4.74 -12.20 1.73
N ILE A 3 -3.88 -13.22 1.78
CA ILE A 3 -2.94 -13.55 0.70
C ILE A 3 -3.65 -13.82 -0.62
N GLU A 4 -4.83 -14.45 -0.59
CA GLU A 4 -5.61 -14.73 -1.80
C GLU A 4 -6.12 -13.46 -2.51
N VAL A 5 -6.39 -12.38 -1.78
CA VAL A 5 -6.75 -11.09 -2.39
C VAL A 5 -5.56 -10.53 -3.16
N ILE A 6 -4.36 -10.65 -2.60
CA ILE A 6 -3.13 -10.15 -3.19
C ILE A 6 -2.76 -10.99 -4.42
N LYS A 7 -2.82 -12.32 -4.32
CA LYS A 7 -2.58 -13.23 -5.45
C LYS A 7 -3.54 -12.96 -6.62
N ASN A 8 -4.82 -12.75 -6.33
CA ASN A 8 -5.80 -12.36 -7.35
C ASN A 8 -5.46 -11.02 -8.02
N HIS A 9 -4.97 -10.03 -7.26
CA HIS A 9 -4.51 -8.75 -7.81
C HIS A 9 -3.28 -8.94 -8.73
N LEU A 10 -2.32 -9.76 -8.31
CA LEU A 10 -1.09 -10.05 -9.04
C LEU A 10 -1.25 -11.07 -10.18
N LYS A 11 -2.42 -11.72 -10.29
CA LYS A 11 -2.67 -12.88 -11.17
C LYS A 11 -1.69 -14.03 -10.93
N VAL A 12 -1.38 -14.30 -9.66
CA VAL A 12 -0.50 -15.39 -9.23
C VAL A 12 -1.35 -16.59 -8.84
N GLU A 13 -1.20 -17.70 -9.55
CA GLU A 13 -2.00 -18.93 -9.33
C GLU A 13 -1.25 -20.00 -8.50
N HIS A 14 0.01 -19.74 -8.13
CA HIS A 14 0.87 -20.68 -7.40
C HIS A 14 1.19 -20.19 -5.98
N GLU A 15 1.75 -21.08 -5.15
CA GLU A 15 2.11 -20.77 -3.77
C GLU A 15 3.60 -20.43 -3.56
N PHE A 16 4.44 -20.58 -4.59
CA PHE A 16 5.90 -20.40 -4.47
C PHE A 16 6.33 -19.02 -3.95
N ASP A 17 5.54 -18.00 -4.25
CA ASP A 17 5.81 -16.61 -3.87
C ASP A 17 5.06 -16.19 -2.60
N ASP A 18 4.26 -17.06 -1.96
CA ASP A 18 3.37 -16.66 -0.86
C ASP A 18 4.15 -16.09 0.34
N ALA A 19 5.28 -16.72 0.67
CA ALA A 19 6.17 -16.22 1.72
C ALA A 19 6.79 -14.87 1.34
N LEU A 20 7.23 -14.72 0.09
CA LEU A 20 7.82 -13.48 -0.42
C LEU A 20 6.79 -12.33 -0.43
N ILE A 21 5.58 -12.59 -0.91
CA ILE A 21 4.48 -11.63 -0.94
C ILE A 21 4.09 -11.23 0.50
N SER A 22 3.85 -12.21 1.37
CA SER A 22 3.32 -11.97 2.70
C SER A 22 4.33 -11.37 3.67
N GLN A 23 5.59 -11.78 3.59
CA GLN A 23 6.62 -11.40 4.57
C GLN A 23 7.48 -10.21 4.12
N ILE A 24 7.51 -9.90 2.83
CA ILE A 24 8.35 -8.82 2.29
C ILE A 24 7.48 -7.76 1.60
N TYR A 25 6.84 -8.09 0.48
CA TYR A 25 6.20 -7.06 -0.34
C TYR A 25 5.01 -6.39 0.33
N LEU A 26 4.14 -7.16 1.00
CA LEU A 26 3.00 -6.61 1.72
C LEU A 26 3.41 -5.67 2.86
N PRO A 27 4.26 -6.06 3.83
CA PRO A 27 4.65 -5.16 4.91
C PRO A 27 5.44 -3.95 4.40
N THR A 28 6.29 -4.09 3.38
CA THR A 28 6.98 -2.96 2.76
C THR A 28 5.98 -1.97 2.16
N ALA A 29 5.06 -2.42 1.30
CA ALA A 29 4.06 -1.53 0.70
C ALA A 29 3.16 -0.86 1.74
N GLN A 30 2.76 -1.58 2.80
CA GLN A 30 2.01 -1.00 3.91
C GLN A 30 2.81 0.09 4.64
N SER A 31 4.08 -0.15 4.94
CA SER A 31 4.95 0.81 5.61
C SER A 31 5.14 2.08 4.78
N GLU A 32 5.39 1.93 3.47
CA GLU A 32 5.57 3.05 2.55
C GLU A 32 4.32 3.93 2.47
N ILE A 33 3.14 3.34 2.26
CA ILE A 33 1.89 4.13 2.21
C ILE A 33 1.59 4.79 3.55
N LYS A 34 1.80 4.10 4.68
CA LYS A 34 1.60 4.69 6.02
C LYS A 34 2.52 5.87 6.26
N GLY A 35 3.83 5.70 6.04
CA GLY A 35 4.84 6.74 6.19
C GLY A 35 4.63 7.93 5.26
N ALA A 36 4.10 7.69 4.06
CA ALA A 36 3.72 8.77 3.16
C ALA A 36 2.51 9.57 3.67
N VAL A 37 1.62 8.98 4.47
CA VAL A 37 0.41 9.65 5.00
C VAL A 37 0.67 10.35 6.32
N THR A 38 1.39 9.71 7.24
CA THR A 38 1.70 10.24 8.58
C THR A 38 2.96 9.61 9.17
N PHE A 39 3.61 10.32 10.10
CA PHE A 39 4.74 9.82 10.90
C PHE A 39 4.33 9.33 12.29
N GLN A 40 3.03 9.30 12.59
CA GLN A 40 2.54 8.81 13.88
C GLN A 40 2.35 7.30 13.85
N ASP A 41 2.66 6.63 14.96
CA ASP A 41 2.53 5.17 15.12
C ASP A 41 1.07 4.67 15.30
N ASP A 42 0.08 5.56 15.15
CA ASP A 42 -1.32 5.19 15.25
C ASP A 42 -1.81 4.52 13.97
N ASN A 43 -2.01 3.21 14.06
CA ASN A 43 -2.45 2.37 12.96
C ASN A 43 -3.98 2.34 12.80
N SER A 44 -4.75 2.79 13.78
CA SER A 44 -6.22 2.66 13.79
C SER A 44 -6.87 3.38 12.62
N PHE A 45 -6.27 4.47 12.12
CA PHE A 45 -6.73 5.11 10.91
C PHE A 45 -6.68 4.18 9.70
N PHE A 46 -5.64 3.36 9.53
CA PHE A 46 -5.43 2.57 8.31
C PHE A 46 -6.20 1.25 8.28
N GLU A 47 -6.67 0.78 9.43
CA GLU A 47 -7.39 -0.48 9.55
C GLU A 47 -8.68 -0.49 8.73
N ASN A 48 -8.89 -1.60 8.01
CA ASN A 48 -10.11 -1.85 7.23
C ASN A 48 -10.52 -0.75 6.22
N ARG A 49 -9.57 0.09 5.76
CA ARG A 49 -9.85 1.13 4.76
C ARG A 49 -9.61 0.64 3.34
N PRO A 50 -10.65 0.65 2.46
CA PRO A 50 -10.47 0.27 1.06
C PRO A 50 -9.48 1.16 0.29
N THR A 51 -9.45 2.47 0.56
CA THR A 51 -8.51 3.42 -0.07
C THR A 51 -7.06 3.06 0.26
N PHE A 52 -6.78 2.71 1.53
CA PHE A 52 -5.47 2.24 1.97
C PHE A 52 -5.11 0.91 1.30
N ASN A 53 -6.02 -0.07 1.35
CA ASN A 53 -5.80 -1.38 0.73
C ASN A 53 -5.52 -1.26 -0.79
N THR A 54 -6.22 -0.36 -1.47
CA THR A 54 -6.02 -0.11 -2.91
C THR A 54 -4.63 0.47 -3.20
N ALA A 55 -4.20 1.46 -2.42
CA ALA A 55 -2.87 2.05 -2.56
C ALA A 55 -1.76 1.02 -2.30
N VAL A 56 -1.94 0.19 -1.27
CA VAL A 56 -1.02 -0.91 -0.93
C VAL A 56 -0.95 -1.93 -2.07
N LEU A 57 -2.08 -2.37 -2.62
CA LEU A 57 -2.10 -3.34 -3.72
C LEU A 57 -1.38 -2.80 -4.98
N LEU A 58 -1.64 -1.56 -5.37
CA LEU A 58 -0.98 -0.95 -6.53
C LEU A 58 0.54 -0.85 -6.36
N LEU A 59 1.00 -0.41 -5.18
CA LEU A 59 2.43 -0.31 -4.88
C LEU A 59 3.10 -1.71 -4.79
N LEU A 60 2.42 -2.66 -4.15
CA LEU A 60 2.85 -4.04 -4.05
C LEU A 60 2.99 -4.68 -5.43
N GLY A 61 1.99 -4.52 -6.30
CA GLY A 61 2.02 -5.00 -7.67
C GLY A 61 3.20 -4.46 -8.45
N HIS A 62 3.49 -3.17 -8.30
CA HIS A 62 4.66 -2.56 -8.91
C HIS A 62 5.97 -3.16 -8.44
N TYR A 63 6.16 -3.35 -7.12
CA TYR A 63 7.36 -4.01 -6.61
C TYR A 63 7.49 -5.47 -7.05
N TYR A 64 6.36 -6.17 -7.12
CA TYR A 64 6.31 -7.57 -7.53
C TYR A 64 6.64 -7.75 -9.02
N GLU A 65 6.16 -6.86 -9.90
CA GLU A 65 6.41 -6.93 -11.35
C GLU A 65 7.80 -6.40 -11.73
N ASN A 66 8.32 -5.39 -11.01
CA ASN A 66 9.57 -4.70 -11.33
C ASN A 66 10.76 -5.15 -10.46
N ARG A 67 10.95 -6.47 -10.31
CA ARG A 67 12.01 -7.04 -9.43
C ARG A 67 13.44 -6.84 -9.93
N LYS A 68 13.62 -6.34 -11.15
CA LYS A 68 14.93 -6.08 -11.75
C LYS A 68 15.16 -4.58 -11.81
N ALA A 69 16.30 -4.13 -11.29
CA ALA A 69 16.72 -2.73 -11.36
C ALA A 69 16.95 -2.21 -12.79
N THR A 70 16.99 -3.11 -13.78
CA THR A 70 17.13 -2.77 -15.20
C THR A 70 15.97 -3.34 -15.99
N SER A 71 15.25 -2.44 -16.67
CA SER A 71 14.26 -2.76 -17.68
C SER A 71 14.75 -2.14 -19.00
N LEU A 72 14.61 -2.86 -20.12
CA LEU A 72 14.87 -2.31 -21.47
C LEU A 72 13.84 -1.22 -21.85
N ASN A 73 12.71 -1.18 -21.15
CA ASN A 73 11.69 -0.15 -21.27
C ASN A 73 11.88 0.86 -20.13
N ASN A 74 11.75 2.16 -20.45
CA ASN A 74 11.79 3.26 -19.48
C ASN A 74 11.03 2.85 -18.21
N MET A 75 11.78 2.77 -17.11
CA MET A 75 11.32 2.41 -15.77
C MET A 75 10.41 3.56 -15.31
N ASN A 76 9.19 3.58 -15.81
CA ASN A 76 8.27 4.67 -15.59
C ASN A 76 7.89 4.69 -14.10
N GLU A 77 7.77 5.92 -13.64
CA GLU A 77 7.44 6.42 -12.31
C GLU A 77 6.44 5.55 -11.53
N ILE A 78 6.46 5.70 -10.20
CA ILE A 78 5.51 5.11 -9.24
C ILE A 78 4.12 4.94 -9.88
N PRO A 79 3.43 3.80 -9.68
CA PRO A 79 2.20 3.49 -10.42
C PRO A 79 1.21 4.64 -10.40
N PHE A 80 0.76 5.01 -11.60
CA PHE A 80 -0.22 6.06 -11.80
C PHE A 80 -1.43 5.83 -10.86
N GLY A 81 -1.66 6.79 -9.96
CA GLY A 81 -2.77 6.75 -9.00
C GLY A 81 -2.40 6.40 -7.56
N VAL A 82 -1.19 5.91 -7.26
CA VAL A 82 -0.75 5.74 -5.86
C VAL A 82 -0.66 7.09 -5.16
N ASP A 83 -0.08 8.10 -5.81
CA ASP A 83 0.05 9.45 -5.25
C ASP A 83 -1.31 10.11 -4.97
N SER A 84 -2.29 9.94 -5.87
CA SER A 84 -3.62 10.52 -5.65
C SER A 84 -4.34 9.88 -4.46
N LEU A 85 -4.17 8.57 -4.27
CA LEU A 85 -4.66 7.86 -3.09
C LEU A 85 -3.94 8.32 -1.81
N ILE A 86 -2.62 8.52 -1.85
CA ILE A 86 -1.86 9.07 -0.72
C ILE A 86 -2.37 10.46 -0.35
N GLN A 87 -2.57 11.37 -1.31
CA GLN A 87 -3.08 12.71 -1.02
C GLN A 87 -4.48 12.66 -0.41
N ARG A 88 -5.35 11.79 -0.92
CA ARG A 88 -6.67 11.56 -0.32
C ARG A 88 -6.56 11.06 1.12
N LEU A 89 -5.69 10.08 1.37
CA LEU A 89 -5.46 9.53 2.71
C LEU A 89 -4.91 10.58 3.68
N ARG A 90 -4.02 11.48 3.25
CA ARG A 90 -3.53 12.60 4.07
C ARG A 90 -4.67 13.53 4.51
N GLY A 91 -5.57 13.87 3.60
CA GLY A 91 -6.74 14.69 3.91
C GLY A 91 -7.71 13.99 4.88
N GLU A 92 -8.00 12.72 4.61
CA GLU A 92 -8.85 11.88 5.48
C GLU A 92 -8.24 11.70 6.88
N TYR A 93 -6.94 11.47 6.97
CA TYR A 93 -6.21 11.34 8.24
C TYR A 93 -6.26 12.63 9.05
N SER A 94 -6.04 13.78 8.39
CA SER A 94 -6.09 15.09 9.04
C SER A 94 -7.47 15.35 9.68
N LYS A 95 -8.54 15.02 8.95
CA LYS A 95 -9.91 15.13 9.47
C LYS A 95 -10.15 14.16 10.62
N TRP A 96 -9.81 12.89 10.43
CA TRP A 96 -9.97 11.86 11.45
C TRP A 96 -9.26 12.23 12.76
N LYS A 97 -8.04 12.75 12.67
CA LYS A 97 -7.28 13.19 13.85
C LYS A 97 -7.98 14.32 14.60
N LEU A 98 -8.52 15.31 13.88
CA LEU A 98 -9.29 16.40 14.49
C LEU A 98 -10.51 15.86 15.25
N ASP A 99 -11.27 14.97 14.61
CA ASP A 99 -12.48 14.37 15.19
C ASP A 99 -12.17 13.58 16.48
N ASN A 100 -11.02 12.91 16.55
CA ASN A 100 -10.60 12.13 17.73
C ASN A 100 -9.86 12.96 18.79
N SER A 101 -9.25 14.10 18.43
CA SER A 101 -8.60 15.00 19.39
C SER A 101 -9.60 15.91 20.13
N THR A 102 -10.84 15.98 19.68
CA THR A 102 -11.91 16.82 20.27
C THR A 102 -12.80 16.01 21.23
N GLN A 103 -12.52 14.71 21.43
CA GLN A 103 -13.26 13.81 22.31
C GLN A 103 -12.61 13.61 23.69
N GLU A 104 -11.53 14.34 23.98
CA GLU A 104 -10.88 14.46 25.30
C GLU A 104 -11.11 15.86 25.89
#